data_AF-A0A0B1RY58-F1
#
_entry.id   AF-A0A0B1RY58-F1
#
_cell.length_a   1.000
_cell.length_b   1.000
_cell.length_c   1.000
_cell.angle_alpha   90.00
_cell.angle_beta   90.00
_cell.angle_gamma   90.00
#
_symmetry.space_group_name_H-M   'P 1'
#
loop_
_entity.id
_entity.type
_entity.pdbx_description
1 polymer ?
#
loop_
_entity_poly.entity_id
_entity_poly.type
_entity_poly.pdbx_seq_one_letter_code
_entity_poly.pdbx_strand_id
1 'polypeptide(L)' 'MVFKVGIIGGSGLEDPQILQNAKEVEVNTPFGKPSDKYIEGTIHGVPCVLLARHGRKHDIMPSDVNFRANLWGMHSL' A
#
# COMPACT_ATOMS: atom_id res chain seq x y z
N MET A 1 16.24 2.43 16.23
CA MET A 1 15.68 1.66 15.10
C MET A 1 14.36 2.31 14.74
N VAL A 2 14.21 2.78 13.49
CA VAL A 2 12.95 3.39 13.04
C VAL A 2 12.13 2.28 12.41
N PHE A 3 10.94 2.02 12.93
CA PHE A 3 10.01 1.03 12.39
C PHE A 3 8.99 1.74 11.49
N LYS A 4 8.66 1.10 10.37
CA LYS A 4 7.63 1.54 9.44
C LYS A 4 6.63 0.40 9.28
N VAL A 5 5.33 0.68 9.46
CA VAL A 5 4.28 -0.34 9.44
C VAL A 5 3.64 -0.39 8.06
N GLY A 6 3.77 -1.53 7.37
CA GLY A 6 3.05 -1.79 6.13
C GLY A 6 1.64 -2.32 6.39
N ILE A 7 0.63 -1.72 5.77
CA ILE A 7 -0.79 -2.08 5.86
C ILE A 7 -1.28 -2.42 4.45
N ILE A 8 -1.73 -3.66 4.25
CA ILE A 8 -2.37 -4.08 3.00
C ILE A 8 -3.88 -4.17 3.25
N GLY A 9 -4.61 -3.15 2.83
CA GLY A 9 -6.04 -2.99 3.08
C GLY A 9 -6.91 -3.75 2.09
N GLY A 10 -7.92 -4.47 2.58
CA GLY A 10 -9.02 -5.00 1.77
C GLY A 10 -10.10 -3.94 1.49
N SER A 11 -11.32 -4.38 1.20
CA SER A 11 -12.47 -3.48 1.01
C SER A 11 -12.66 -2.58 2.24
N GLY A 12 -12.82 -1.27 2.02
CA GLY A 12 -13.09 -0.30 3.09
C GLY A 12 -11.86 0.32 3.78
N LEU A 13 -10.65 -0.07 3.39
CA LEU A 13 -9.38 0.55 3.83
C LEU A 13 -8.73 1.41 2.75
N GLU A 14 -9.51 1.83 1.76
CA GLU A 14 -9.06 2.66 0.63
C GLU A 14 -9.05 4.15 0.99
N ASP A 15 -9.66 4.53 2.13
CA ASP A 15 -9.73 5.93 2.57
C ASP A 15 -8.37 6.43 3.09
N PRO A 16 -7.73 7.38 2.39
CA PRO A 16 -6.44 7.95 2.80
C PRO A 16 -6.51 8.72 4.13
N GLN A 17 -7.71 9.07 4.61
CA GLN A 17 -7.89 9.86 5.84
C GLN A 17 -7.35 9.18 7.11
N ILE A 18 -7.11 7.86 7.07
CA ILE A 18 -6.46 7.16 8.19
C ILE A 18 -5.01 7.64 8.42
N LEU A 19 -4.36 8.21 7.40
CA LEU A 19 -2.98 8.68 7.45
C LEU A 19 -2.91 10.21 7.57
N GLN A 20 -2.12 10.68 8.53
CA GLN A 20 -1.68 12.07 8.60
C GLN A 20 -0.49 12.28 7.67
N ASN A 21 -0.45 13.42 6.96
CA ASN A 21 0.58 13.76 5.97
C ASN A 21 0.70 12.72 4.84
N ALA A 22 -0.44 12.22 4.37
CA ALA A 22 -0.53 11.20 3.33
C ALA A 22 0.15 11.66 2.02
N LYS A 23 1.02 10.80 1.46
CA LYS A 23 1.71 11.03 0.18
C LYS A 23 1.68 9.76 -0.66
N GLU A 24 1.30 9.90 -1.94
CA GLU A 24 1.41 8.80 -2.90
C GLU A 24 2.86 8.54 -3.30
N VAL A 25 3.23 7.25 -3.36
CA VAL A 25 4.52 6.77 -3.84
C VAL A 25 4.30 5.65 -4.85
N GLU A 26 4.87 5.83 -6.04
CA GLU A 26 4.87 4.81 -7.09
C GLU A 26 6.18 4.02 -7.05
N VAL A 27 6.06 2.69 -7.09
CA VAL A 27 7.20 1.77 -6.98
C VAL A 27 7.14 0.76 -8.11
N ASN A 28 8.25 0.62 -8.82
CA ASN A 28 8.43 -0.43 -9.82
C ASN A 28 9.02 -1.67 -9.15
N THR A 29 8.52 -2.86 -9.50
CA THR A 29 9.03 -4.12 -8.96
C THR A 29 9.45 -5.09 -10.06
N PRO A 30 10.39 -6.01 -9.81
CA PRO A 30 10.74 -7.08 -10.75
C PRO A 30 9.58 -8.04 -11.06
N PHE A 31 8.50 -8.02 -10.26
CA PHE A 31 7.34 -8.89 -10.41
C PHE A 31 6.17 -8.22 -11.13
N GLY A 32 6.37 -7.01 -11.68
CA GLY A 32 5.34 -6.20 -12.31
C GLY A 32 4.85 -5.08 -11.41
N LYS A 33 3.66 -4.55 -11.71
CA LYS A 33 3.06 -3.47 -10.91
C LYS A 33 2.39 -4.02 -9.65
N PRO A 34 2.50 -3.33 -8.50
CA PRO A 34 1.63 -3.55 -7.35
C PRO A 34 0.17 -3.24 -7.71
N SER A 35 -0.76 -3.61 -6.81
CA SER A 35 -2.20 -3.38 -6.99
C SER A 35 -2.57 -1.89 -7.15
N ASP A 36 -1.81 -0.99 -6.54
CA ASP A 36 -1.94 0.47 -6.67
C ASP A 36 -0.62 1.14 -6.26
N LYS A 37 -0.58 2.46 -6.29
CA LYS A 37 0.44 3.24 -5.58
C LYS A 37 0.33 3.03 -4.08
N TYR A 38 1.46 3.12 -3.40
CA TYR A 38 1.50 3.14 -1.94
C TYR A 38 1.15 4.54 -1.44
N ILE A 39 0.55 4.61 -0.25
CA ILE A 39 0.35 5.87 0.47
C ILE A 39 1.19 5.84 1.74
N GLU A 40 2.20 6.68 1.82
CA GLU A 40 2.98 6.88 3.04
C GLU A 40 2.34 7.96 3.91
N GLY A 41 2.44 7.81 5.22
CA GLY A 41 2.00 8.82 6.17
C GLY A 41 2.27 8.39 7.60
N THR A 42 1.51 8.93 8.53
CA THR A 42 1.64 8.57 9.95
C THR A 42 0.29 8.31 10.61
N ILE A 43 0.25 7.36 11.55
CA ILE A 43 -0.89 7.12 12.44
C ILE A 43 -0.39 7.35 13.86
N HIS A 44 -0.93 8.36 14.55
CA HIS A 44 -0.47 8.77 15.89
C HIS A 44 1.08 8.92 15.99
N GLY A 45 1.71 9.46 14.94
CA GLY A 45 3.15 9.66 14.86
C GLY A 45 3.97 8.42 14.46
N VAL A 46 3.33 7.26 14.26
CA VAL A 46 4.00 6.05 13.75
C VAL A 46 4.04 6.08 12.22
N PRO A 47 5.21 5.93 11.58
CA PRO A 47 5.31 5.83 10.12
C PRO A 47 4.57 4.61 9.59
N CYS A 48 3.66 4.83 8.65
CA CYS A 48 2.84 3.80 8.03
C CYS A 48 2.86 3.90 6.51
N VAL A 49 2.70 2.76 5.84
CA VAL A 49 2.51 2.66 4.40
C VAL A 49 1.24 1.86 4.15
N LEU A 50 0.34 2.38 3.36
CA LEU A 50 -0.91 1.72 2.99
C LEU A 50 -0.86 1.30 1.51
N LEU A 51 -1.38 0.11 1.23
CA LEU A 51 -1.64 -0.39 -0.12
C LEU A 51 -3.05 -0.99 -0.19
N ALA A 52 -3.84 -0.55 -1.16
CA ALA A 52 -5.14 -1.17 -1.47
C ALA A 52 -4.92 -2.50 -2.20
N ARG A 53 -5.29 -3.63 -1.57
CA ARG A 53 -5.06 -4.98 -2.10
C ARG A 53 -5.72 -5.21 -3.44
N HIS A 54 -6.94 -4.69 -3.61
CA HIS A 54 -7.76 -4.83 -4.81
C HIS A 54 -7.72 -3.59 -5.72
N GLY A 55 -6.75 -2.68 -5.50
CA GLY A 55 -6.73 -1.36 -6.09
C GLY A 55 -7.76 -0.42 -5.43
N ARG A 56 -7.55 0.90 -5.51
CA ARG A 56 -8.47 1.90 -4.93
C ARG A 56 -9.87 1.95 -5.56
N LYS A 57 -10.06 1.24 -6.68
CA LYS A 57 -11.34 1.13 -7.39
C LYS A 57 -12.00 -0.22 -7.14
N HIS A 58 -11.38 -1.08 -6.33
CA HIS A 58 -11.87 -2.42 -6.04
C HIS A 58 -12.06 -3.30 -7.30
N ASP A 59 -11.22 -3.09 -8.32
CA ASP A 59 -11.37 -3.68 -9.66
C ASP A 59 -10.45 -4.89 -9.90
N ILE A 60 -9.54 -5.21 -8.98
CA ILE A 60 -8.68 -6.39 -9.07
C ILE A 60 -9.31 -7.55 -8.30
N MET A 61 -9.66 -8.64 -9.00
CA MET A 61 -10.19 -9.84 -8.38
C MET A 61 -9.17 -10.52 -7.45
N PRO A 62 -9.59 -11.24 -6.40
CA PRO A 62 -8.67 -11.90 -5.47
C PRO A 62 -7.62 -12.82 -6.13
N SER A 63 -7.99 -13.49 -7.22
CA SER A 63 -7.08 -14.35 -8.00
C SER A 63 -6.02 -13.58 -8.78
N ASP A 64 -6.28 -12.31 -9.08
CA ASP A 64 -5.48 -11.50 -10.01
C ASP A 64 -4.56 -10.52 -9.26
N VAL A 65 -4.62 -10.51 -7.93
CA VAL A 65 -3.76 -9.69 -7.08
C VAL A 65 -2.30 -10.12 -7.25
N ASN A 66 -1.43 -9.17 -7.61
CA ASN A 66 0.00 -9.42 -7.71
C ASN A 66 0.68 -9.37 -6.34
N PHE A 67 0.50 -10.43 -5.54
CA PHE A 67 1.03 -10.51 -4.18
C PHE A 67 2.55 -10.30 -4.10
N ARG A 68 3.30 -10.76 -5.10
CA ARG A 68 4.76 -10.59 -5.15
C ARG A 68 5.14 -9.13 -5.33
N ALA A 69 4.50 -8.41 -6.26
CA ALA A 69 4.75 -6.99 -6.44
C ALA A 69 4.32 -6.17 -5.21
N ASN A 70 3.21 -6.54 -4.58
CA ASN A 70 2.72 -5.86 -3.36
C ASN A 70 3.70 -5.99 -2.19
N LEU A 71 4.19 -7.20 -1.92
CA LEU A 71 5.14 -7.43 -0.83
C LEU A 71 6.52 -6.85 -1.16
N TRP A 72 6.99 -7.01 -2.40
CA TRP A 72 8.30 -6.48 -2.80
C TRP A 72 8.33 -4.96 -2.77
N GLY A 73 7.30 -4.30 -3.32
CA GLY A 73 7.24 -2.84 -3.31
C GLY A 73 7.15 -2.30 -1.87
N MET A 74 6.36 -2.93 -1.00
CA MET A 74 6.30 -2.58 0.42
C MET A 74 7.66 -2.72 1.12
N HIS A 75 8.41 -3.80 0.84
CA HIS A 75 9.74 -4.01 1.40
C HIS A 75 10.78 -2.98 0.93
N SER A 76 10.60 -2.40 -0.26
CA SER A 76 11.53 -1.42 -0.83
C SER A 76 11.34 0.02 -0.31
N LEU A 77 10.29 0.27 0.48
CA LEU A 77 9.94 1.57 1.06
C LEU A 77 10.43 1.70 2.50
#